data_AF-A0A1V9SQH8-F1
#
_entry.id   AF-A0A1V9SQH8-F1
#
_cell.length_a   1.000
_cell.length_b   1.000
_cell.length_c   1.000
_cell.angle_alpha   90.00
_cell.angle_beta   90.00
_cell.angle_gamma   90.00
#
_symmetry.space_group_name_H-M   'P 1'
#
loop_
_entity.id
_entity.type
_entity.pdbx_description
1 polymer ?
#
loop_
_entity_poly.entity_id
_entity_poly.type
_entity_poly.pdbx_seq_one_letter_code
_entity_poly.pdbx_strand_id
1 'polypeptide(L)'
;MSENVNIDYTLDMLGEPCPFPGMASIKAYDKMKDGEVIEIFSDCPQSINAIPVDAENRGHEVLSVDQDGPTFRYVIKVNRK
;
A
#
# COMPACT_ATOMS: atom_id res chain seq x y z
N MET A 1 11.52 -21.56 -7.03
CA MET A 1 11.26 -21.06 -5.66
C MET A 1 10.32 -19.89 -5.83
N SER A 2 9.09 -20.01 -5.34
CA SER A 2 8.07 -18.98 -5.51
C SER A 2 8.01 -18.18 -4.22
N GLU A 3 8.63 -17.00 -4.20
CA GLU A 3 8.34 -15.98 -3.19
C GLU A 3 6.89 -15.54 -3.40
N ASN A 4 5.98 -16.20 -2.69
CA ASN A 4 4.58 -15.79 -2.62
C ASN A 4 4.53 -14.61 -1.67
N VAL A 5 4.76 -13.40 -2.18
CA VAL A 5 4.27 -12.21 -1.51
C VAL A 5 2.74 -12.33 -1.57
N ASN A 6 2.14 -12.85 -0.50
CA ASN A 6 0.69 -12.92 -0.37
C ASN A 6 0.18 -11.49 -0.16
N ILE A 7 -0.17 -10.85 -1.27
CA ILE A 7 -0.86 -9.56 -1.30
C ILE A 7 -2.28 -9.84 -0.85
N ASP A 8 -2.60 -9.47 0.39
CA ASP A 8 -3.93 -9.68 0.95
C ASP A 8 -4.89 -8.56 0.51
N TYR A 9 -4.33 -7.37 0.26
CA TYR A 9 -5.07 -6.24 -0.29
C TYR A 9 -4.36 -5.58 -1.44
N THR A 10 -5.13 -5.11 -2.41
CA THR A 10 -4.63 -4.26 -3.50
C THR A 10 -5.49 -3.03 -3.57
N LEU A 11 -4.85 -1.86 -3.61
CA LEU A 11 -5.49 -0.57 -3.58
C LEU A 11 -4.94 0.32 -4.68
N ASP A 12 -5.74 0.49 -5.72
CA ASP A 12 -5.45 1.39 -6.81
C ASP A 12 -5.85 2.82 -6.44
N MET A 13 -4.85 3.69 -6.23
CA MET A 13 -5.03 5.13 -6.02
C MET A 13 -4.83 5.94 -7.30
N LEU A 14 -4.80 5.26 -8.45
CA LEU A 14 -4.68 5.85 -9.78
C LEU A 14 -5.93 6.68 -10.12
N GLY A 15 -5.84 8.00 -9.94
CA GLY A 15 -6.87 8.95 -10.39
C GLY A 15 -8.22 8.91 -9.65
N GLU A 16 -8.36 8.18 -8.53
CA GLU A 16 -9.63 8.12 -7.79
C GLU A 16 -9.77 9.28 -6.77
N PRO A 17 -10.77 10.18 -6.94
CA PRO A 17 -11.11 11.15 -5.92
C PRO A 17 -11.80 10.45 -4.73
N CYS A 18 -11.23 10.62 -3.54
CA CYS A 18 -11.85 10.26 -2.27
C CYS A 18 -13.33 10.69 -2.20
N PRO A 19 -14.23 9.84 -1.64
CA PRO A 19 -14.00 9.19 -0.35
C PRO A 19 -14.31 7.69 -0.24
N PHE A 20 -14.60 6.99 -1.34
CA PHE A 20 -14.94 5.56 -1.28
C PHE A 20 -13.77 4.60 -1.00
N PRO A 21 -12.58 4.73 -1.62
CA PRO A 21 -11.50 3.76 -1.44
C PRO A 21 -10.87 3.84 -0.04
N GLY A 22 -10.80 5.02 0.57
CA GLY A 22 -10.25 5.21 1.92
C GLY A 22 -11.06 4.52 3.02
N MET A 23 -12.40 4.51 2.94
CA MET A 23 -13.22 3.73 3.89
C MET A 23 -13.09 2.22 3.66
N ALA A 24 -12.90 1.79 2.41
CA ALA A 24 -12.67 0.39 2.10
C ALA A 24 -11.31 -0.07 2.63
N SER A 25 -10.25 0.73 2.48
CA SER A 25 -8.94 0.43 3.06
C SER A 25 -8.98 0.45 4.57
N ILE A 26 -9.65 1.41 5.22
CA ILE A 26 -9.75 1.42 6.69
C ILE A 26 -10.53 0.20 7.20
N LYS A 27 -11.65 -0.17 6.55
CA LYS A 27 -12.38 -1.41 6.90
C LYS A 27 -11.57 -2.66 6.60
N ALA A 28 -10.72 -2.64 5.57
CA ALA A 28 -9.81 -3.71 5.25
C ALA A 28 -8.71 -3.80 6.30
N TYR A 29 -8.00 -2.72 6.61
CA TYR A 29 -7.03 -2.62 7.70
C TYR A 29 -7.61 -3.03 9.06
N ASP A 30 -8.87 -2.70 9.33
CA ASP A 30 -9.53 -3.10 10.58
C ASP A 30 -9.93 -4.59 10.59
N LYS A 31 -10.21 -5.16 9.42
CA LYS A 31 -10.37 -6.62 9.23
C LYS A 31 -9.03 -7.36 9.14
N MET A 32 -7.98 -6.67 8.71
CA MET A 32 -6.67 -7.22 8.46
C MET A 32 -5.89 -7.32 9.75
N LYS A 33 -5.04 -8.33 9.79
CA LYS A 33 -4.20 -8.63 10.94
C LYS A 33 -2.83 -8.01 10.79
N ASP A 34 -2.14 -7.90 11.92
CA ASP A 34 -0.73 -7.59 11.91
C ASP A 34 0.01 -8.61 11.03
N GLY A 35 0.81 -8.10 10.11
CA GLY A 35 1.57 -8.90 9.18
C GLY A 35 0.93 -9.12 7.80
N GLU A 36 -0.27 -8.61 7.55
CA GLU A 36 -0.86 -8.63 6.21
C GLU A 36 -0.27 -7.57 5.29
N VAL A 37 -0.29 -7.84 4.00
CA VAL A 37 0.38 -7.04 2.98
C VAL A 37 -0.65 -6.38 2.08
N ILE A 38 -0.57 -5.05 1.99
CA ILE A 38 -1.31 -4.22 1.05
C ILE A 38 -0.39 -3.75 -0.07
N GLU A 39 -0.92 -3.79 -1.28
CA GLU A 39 -0.32 -3.25 -2.47
C GLU A 39 -1.02 -1.95 -2.86
N ILE A 40 -0.27 -0.91 -3.17
CA ILE A 40 -0.77 0.41 -3.56
C ILE A 40 -0.24 0.76 -4.94
N PHE A 41 -1.11 1.16 -5.86
CA PHE A 41 -0.71 1.71 -7.16
C PHE A 41 -0.91 3.22 -7.22
N SER A 42 0.09 3.96 -7.69
CA SER A 42 0.04 5.43 -7.83
C SER A 42 0.79 5.89 -9.08
N ASP A 43 0.29 6.90 -9.78
CA ASP A 43 0.92 7.49 -10.98
C ASP A 43 1.71 8.78 -10.71
N CYS A 44 1.71 9.26 -9.46
CA CYS A 44 2.39 10.49 -9.09
C CYS A 44 3.87 10.25 -8.73
N PRO A 45 4.82 11.00 -9.31
CA PRO A 45 6.24 10.89 -8.95
C PRO A 45 6.54 11.34 -7.51
N GLN A 46 5.67 12.18 -6.91
CA GLN A 46 5.76 12.53 -5.48
C GLN A 46 5.46 11.34 -4.56
N SER A 47 4.65 10.38 -5.01
CA SER A 47 4.27 9.21 -4.23
C SER A 47 5.47 8.31 -3.90
N ILE A 48 6.52 8.33 -4.72
CA ILE A 48 7.72 7.48 -4.57
C ILE A 48 8.34 7.63 -3.20
N ASN A 49 8.45 8.88 -2.75
CA ASN A 49 9.02 9.19 -1.45
C ASN A 49 7.93 9.38 -0.39
N ALA A 50 6.73 9.83 -0.78
CA ALA A 50 5.67 10.12 0.18
C ALA A 50 5.04 8.86 0.78
N ILE A 51 4.75 7.83 -0.04
CA ILE A 51 4.13 6.58 0.40
C ILE A 51 4.97 5.83 1.44
N PRO A 52 6.27 5.56 1.19
CA PRO A 52 7.08 4.84 2.17
C PRO A 52 7.32 5.64 3.45
N VAL A 53 7.49 6.96 3.35
CA VAL A 53 7.64 7.85 4.51
C VAL A 53 6.35 7.88 5.34
N ASP A 54 5.18 7.93 4.71
CA ASP A 54 3.89 7.90 5.41
C ASP A 54 3.64 6.54 6.06
N ALA A 55 3.96 5.44 5.36
CA ALA A 55 3.90 4.09 5.91
C ALA A 55 4.79 3.94 7.15
N GLU A 56 6.04 4.39 7.08
CA GLU A 56 6.98 4.37 8.22
C GLU A 56 6.48 5.25 9.38
N ASN A 57 5.95 6.45 9.09
CA ASN A 57 5.36 7.33 10.12
C ASN A 57 4.14 6.72 10.80
N ARG A 58 3.35 5.91 10.09
CA ARG A 58 2.20 5.18 10.64
C ARG A 58 2.60 3.89 11.35
N GLY A 59 3.89 3.52 11.33
CA GLY A 59 4.40 2.29 11.92
C GLY A 59 4.15 1.05 11.08
N HIS A 60 3.89 1.21 9.78
CA HIS A 60 3.80 0.13 8.81
C HIS A 60 5.16 -0.11 8.14
N GLU A 61 5.35 -1.33 7.62
CA GLU A 61 6.62 -1.77 7.07
C GLU A 61 6.56 -1.81 5.54
N VAL A 62 7.39 -1.05 4.85
CA VAL A 62 7.44 -1.08 3.38
C VAL A 62 8.28 -2.28 2.96
N LEU A 63 7.68 -3.22 2.23
CA LEU A 63 8.36 -4.42 1.75
C LEU A 63 9.10 -4.17 0.43
N SER A 64 8.46 -3.51 -0.53
CA SER A 64 9.05 -3.24 -1.84
C SER A 64 8.36 -2.07 -2.53
N VAL A 65 9.11 -1.40 -3.39
CA VAL A 65 8.61 -0.32 -4.24
C VAL A 65 9.10 -0.60 -5.65
N ASP A 66 8.16 -0.90 -6.53
CA ASP A 66 8.40 -1.16 -7.94
C ASP A 66 7.90 0.02 -8.77
N GLN A 67 8.67 0.40 -9.79
CA GLN A 67 8.30 1.44 -10.73
C GLN A 67 8.12 0.82 -12.11
N ASP A 68 6.89 0.86 -12.61
CA ASP A 68 6.51 0.44 -13.95
C ASP A 68 6.09 1.66 -14.77
N GLY A 69 7.09 2.31 -15.38
CA GLY A 69 6.89 3.47 -16.26
C GLY A 69 6.24 4.66 -15.54
N PRO A 70 5.01 5.08 -15.93
CA PRO A 70 4.27 6.15 -15.27
C PRO A 70 3.56 5.72 -13.98
N THR A 71 3.59 4.43 -13.64
CA THR A 71 2.90 3.87 -12.47
C THR A 71 3.91 3.30 -11.47
N PHE A 72 3.62 3.46 -10.20
CA PHE A 72 4.39 2.98 -9.07
C PHE A 72 3.56 2.01 -8.26
N ARG A 73 4.17 0.90 -7.86
CA ARG A 73 3.60 -0.17 -7.06
C ARG A 73 4.33 -0.20 -5.73
N TYR A 74 3.61 -0.01 -4.64
CA TYR A 74 4.15 -0.06 -3.28
C TYR A 74 3.56 -1.25 -2.57
N VAL A 75 4.42 -2.10 -2.04
CA VAL A 75 4.03 -3.25 -1.23
C VAL A 75 4.34 -2.89 0.23
N ILE A 76 3.30 -2.74 1.04
CA ILE A 76 3.40 -2.32 2.44
C ILE A 76 2.76 -3.40 3.31
N LYS A 77 3.45 -3.79 4.37
CA LYS A 77 2.96 -4.69 5.39
C LYS A 77 2.42 -3.90 6.57
N VAL A 78 1.17 -4.17 6.91
CA VAL A 78 0.49 -3.53 8.03
C VAL A 78 1.04 -4.11 9.33
N ASN A 79 1.54 -3.24 10.18
CA ASN A 79 1.95 -3.59 11.53
C ASN A 79 1.16 -2.73 12.51
N ARG A 80 0.31 -3.35 13.32
CA ARG A 80 -0.37 -2.72 14.45
C ARG A 80 0.54 -2.92 15.66
N LYS A 81 1.23 -1.86 16.09
CA LYS A 81 2.00 -1.86 17.33
C LYS A 81 1.20 -1.26 18.48
#